data_AF-A0A3D5EZR1-F1
#
_entry.id   AF-A0A3D5EZR1-F1
#
_cell.length_a   1.000
_cell.length_b   1.000
_cell.length_c   1.000
_cell.angle_alpha   90.00
_cell.angle_beta   90.00
_cell.angle_gamma   90.00
#
_symmetry.space_group_name_H-M   'P 1'
#
loop_
_entity.id
_entity.type
_entity.pdbx_description
1 polymer ?
#
loop_
_entity_poly.entity_id
_entity_poly.type
_entity_poly.pdbx_seq_one_letter_code
_entity_poly.pdbx_strand_id
1 'polypeptide(L)'
;YPGPIGEIISPHLLGLAATHVLPTASSLCGACGEVCPVRIPIPDLLIRLRGEAQHDARVGQQPMLGQGAARSLVMDAVWAGWAMLYTRPLLYRAFGWLATRLRLLTPPRQSGWTQSRTPLRPARRTLHEEMAARKR
;
A
#
# COMPACT_ATOMS: atom_id res chain seq x y z
N TYR A 1 14.39 -3.67 -21.31
CA TYR A 1 14.41 -2.47 -22.17
C TYR A 1 14.57 -1.24 -21.27
N PRO A 2 15.45 -0.26 -21.59
CA PRO A 2 15.68 0.88 -20.72
C PRO A 2 14.57 1.94 -20.80
N GLY A 3 14.41 2.73 -19.74
CA GLY A 3 13.51 3.89 -19.69
C GLY A 3 12.02 3.55 -19.47
N PRO A 4 11.15 4.58 -19.42
CA PRO A 4 9.73 4.41 -19.06
C PRO A 4 8.95 3.50 -20.01
N ILE A 5 9.29 3.51 -21.29
CA ILE A 5 8.69 2.61 -22.29
C ILE A 5 9.07 1.16 -21.97
N GLY A 6 10.29 0.92 -21.51
CA GLY A 6 10.76 -0.41 -21.19
C GLY A 6 10.12 -1.01 -19.95
N GLU A 7 9.76 -0.18 -18.98
CA GLU A 7 8.98 -0.59 -17.80
C GLU A 7 7.59 -1.10 -18.18
N ILE A 8 7.02 -0.65 -19.30
CA ILE A 8 5.73 -1.10 -19.82
C ILE A 8 5.89 -2.32 -20.72
N ILE A 9 6.81 -2.29 -21.68
CA ILE A 9 6.92 -3.34 -22.70
C ILE A 9 7.52 -4.62 -22.11
N SER A 10 8.47 -4.53 -21.19
CA SER A 10 9.16 -5.73 -20.66
C SER A 10 8.19 -6.69 -19.95
N PRO A 11 7.23 -6.24 -19.11
CA PRO A 11 6.16 -7.10 -18.59
C PRO A 11 5.31 -7.81 -19.63
N HIS A 12 5.05 -7.19 -20.79
CA HIS A 12 4.27 -7.82 -21.85
C HIS A 12 5.08 -8.84 -22.65
N LEU A 13 6.39 -8.66 -22.77
CA LEU A 13 7.27 -9.58 -23.51
C LEU A 13 7.78 -10.73 -22.65
N LEU A 14 8.16 -10.47 -21.40
CA LEU A 14 8.83 -11.41 -20.51
C LEU A 14 7.94 -11.95 -19.39
N GLY A 15 6.77 -11.34 -19.19
CA GLY A 15 5.86 -11.65 -18.10
C GLY A 15 6.26 -10.99 -16.78
N LEU A 16 5.25 -10.75 -15.93
CA LEU A 16 5.39 -10.09 -14.63
C LEU A 16 6.21 -10.92 -13.63
N ALA A 17 6.33 -12.23 -13.80
CA ALA A 17 7.19 -13.07 -12.96
C ALA A 17 8.63 -12.54 -12.91
N ALA A 18 9.21 -12.20 -14.06
CA ALA A 18 10.56 -11.69 -14.16
C ALA A 18 10.67 -10.16 -13.99
N THR A 19 9.57 -9.41 -14.19
CA THR A 19 9.63 -7.96 -14.36
C THR A 19 8.73 -7.15 -13.42
N HIS A 20 8.10 -7.76 -12.42
CA HIS A 20 7.16 -7.08 -11.52
C HIS A 20 7.76 -5.87 -10.76
N VAL A 21 9.10 -5.82 -10.62
CA VAL A 21 9.82 -4.69 -10.00
C VAL A 21 9.99 -3.49 -10.94
N LEU A 22 9.85 -3.67 -12.26
CA LEU A 22 10.08 -2.58 -13.22
C LEU A 22 9.01 -1.49 -13.08
N PRO A 23 7.69 -1.79 -13.05
CA PRO A 23 6.69 -0.75 -12.89
C PRO A 23 6.79 0.01 -11.58
N THR A 24 7.35 -0.60 -10.52
CA THR A 24 7.53 0.03 -9.20
C THR A 24 8.75 0.94 -9.12
N ALA A 25 9.66 0.88 -10.09
CA ALA A 25 10.86 1.72 -10.14
C ALA A 25 10.54 3.21 -10.44
N SER A 26 9.46 3.49 -11.16
CA SER A 26 9.02 4.86 -11.45
C SER A 26 8.50 5.59 -10.20
N SER A 27 8.83 6.89 -10.07
CA SER A 27 8.29 7.75 -9.03
C SER A 27 6.84 8.19 -9.27
N LEU A 28 6.27 7.87 -10.45
CA LEU A 28 4.94 8.30 -10.88
C LEU A 28 4.74 9.82 -10.83
N CYS A 29 5.77 10.62 -11.13
CA CYS A 29 5.68 12.09 -11.12
C CYS A 29 4.83 12.70 -12.26
N GLY A 30 4.44 11.91 -13.26
CA GLY A 30 3.59 12.36 -14.38
C GLY A 30 4.30 13.08 -15.53
N ALA A 31 5.56 13.49 -15.36
CA ALA A 31 6.31 14.28 -16.36
C ALA A 31 6.39 13.60 -17.74
N CYS A 32 6.50 12.26 -17.78
CA CYS A 32 6.54 11.51 -19.03
C CYS A 32 5.23 11.57 -19.82
N GLY A 33 4.07 11.70 -19.15
CA GLY A 33 2.77 11.87 -19.80
C GLY A 33 2.55 13.30 -20.29
N GLU A 34 3.02 14.29 -19.53
CA GLU A 34 2.89 15.72 -19.86
C GLU A 34 3.69 16.11 -21.11
N VAL A 35 4.93 15.64 -21.21
CA VAL A 35 5.83 16.00 -22.33
C VAL A 35 5.59 15.16 -23.60
N CYS A 36 4.78 14.11 -23.51
CA CYS A 36 4.64 13.15 -24.60
C CYS A 36 3.87 13.75 -25.80
N PRO A 37 4.49 13.91 -26.98
CA PRO A 37 3.84 14.53 -28.15
C PRO A 37 2.67 13.68 -28.68
N VAL A 38 2.74 12.36 -28.47
CA VAL A 38 1.72 11.38 -28.92
C VAL A 38 0.75 10.97 -27.81
N ARG A 39 0.83 11.61 -26.63
CA ARG A 39 -0.12 11.45 -25.52
C ARG A 39 -0.28 10.01 -25.01
N ILE A 40 0.83 9.27 -24.88
CA ILE A 40 0.80 7.94 -24.26
C ILE A 40 0.59 8.08 -22.75
N PRO A 41 -0.41 7.41 -22.14
CA PRO A 41 -0.69 7.49 -20.71
C PRO A 41 0.26 6.58 -19.91
N ILE A 42 1.56 6.85 -19.96
CA ILE A 42 2.60 6.03 -19.31
C ILE A 42 2.34 5.84 -17.80
N PRO A 43 2.02 6.88 -17.00
CA PRO A 43 1.77 6.71 -15.58
C PRO A 43 0.61 5.75 -15.28
N ASP A 44 -0.48 5.86 -16.03
CA ASP A 44 -1.67 5.01 -15.85
C ASP A 44 -1.38 3.55 -16.20
N LEU A 45 -0.63 3.33 -17.28
CA LEU A 45 -0.18 1.99 -17.67
C LEU A 45 0.70 1.35 -16.59
N LEU A 46 1.62 2.12 -15.99
CA LEU A 46 2.46 1.63 -14.90
C LEU A 46 1.65 1.31 -13.64
N ILE A 47 0.68 2.15 -13.28
CA ILE A 47 -0.23 1.89 -12.16
C ILE A 47 -1.03 0.60 -12.38
N ARG A 48 -1.52 0.39 -13.60
CA ARG A 48 -2.22 -0.84 -13.98
C ARG A 48 -1.33 -2.07 -13.82
N LEU A 49 -0.11 -2.02 -14.35
CA LEU A 49 0.86 -3.13 -14.24
C LEU A 49 1.26 -3.41 -12.78
N ARG A 50 1.38 -2.38 -11.93
CA ARG A 50 1.57 -2.57 -10.47
C ARG A 50 0.39 -3.32 -9.84
N GLY A 51 -0.83 -2.99 -10.25
CA GLY A 51 -2.05 -3.68 -9.83
C GLY A 51 -2.05 -5.15 -10.26
N GLU A 52 -1.76 -5.41 -11.53
CA GLU A 52 -1.68 -6.77 -12.10
C GLU A 52 -0.53 -7.58 -11.47
N ALA A 53 0.59 -6.96 -11.09
CA ALA A 53 1.65 -7.64 -10.36
C ALA A 53 1.21 -8.13 -8.97
N GLN A 54 0.28 -7.43 -8.32
CA GLN A 54 -0.14 -7.68 -6.93
C GLN A 54 -1.43 -8.50 -6.80
N HIS A 55 -2.23 -8.60 -7.86
CA HIS A 55 -3.56 -9.22 -7.80
C HIS A 55 -3.74 -10.27 -8.91
N ASP A 56 -4.49 -11.31 -8.58
CA ASP A 56 -4.91 -12.32 -9.56
C ASP A 56 -5.81 -11.69 -10.63
N ALA A 57 -5.90 -12.35 -11.76
CA ALA A 57 -6.82 -11.95 -12.82
C ALA A 57 -8.27 -11.97 -12.31
N ARG A 58 -9.02 -10.93 -12.67
CA ARG A 58 -10.46 -10.89 -12.38
C ARG A 58 -11.18 -11.94 -13.19
N VAL A 59 -12.26 -12.47 -12.64
CA VAL A 59 -13.14 -13.43 -13.32
C VAL A 59 -13.59 -12.84 -14.66
N GLY A 60 -13.37 -13.59 -15.75
CA GLY A 60 -13.73 -13.17 -17.11
C GLY A 60 -12.71 -12.29 -17.83
N GLN A 61 -11.55 -11.99 -17.22
CA GLN A 61 -10.45 -11.27 -17.88
C GLN A 61 -9.30 -12.23 -18.20
N GLN A 62 -8.67 -12.04 -19.35
CA GLN A 62 -7.49 -12.84 -19.68
C GLN A 62 -6.31 -12.42 -18.78
N PRO A 63 -5.69 -13.37 -18.08
CA PRO A 63 -4.56 -13.07 -17.21
C PRO A 63 -3.35 -12.65 -18.03
N MET A 64 -2.56 -11.73 -17.48
CA MET A 64 -1.21 -11.50 -17.99
C MET A 64 -0.27 -12.65 -17.60
N LEU A 65 0.76 -12.87 -18.42
CA LEU A 65 1.83 -13.82 -18.09
C LEU A 65 2.49 -13.42 -16.77
N GLY A 66 2.45 -14.30 -15.77
CA GLY A 66 2.99 -14.03 -14.43
C GLY A 66 2.19 -13.02 -13.61
N GLN A 67 0.91 -12.81 -13.91
CA GLN A 67 0.03 -11.98 -13.09
C GLN A 67 0.02 -12.46 -11.62
N GLY A 68 0.00 -11.53 -10.68
CA GLY A 68 0.10 -11.84 -9.25
C GLY A 68 1.51 -12.23 -8.77
N ALA A 69 2.54 -12.13 -9.61
CA ALA A 69 3.91 -12.54 -9.25
C ALA A 69 4.51 -11.81 -8.03
N ALA A 70 4.04 -10.61 -7.72
CA ALA A 70 4.51 -9.84 -6.56
C ALA A 70 3.57 -9.96 -5.34
N ARG A 71 2.54 -10.79 -5.42
CA ARG A 71 1.53 -10.96 -4.38
C ARG A 71 2.11 -11.70 -3.17
N SER A 72 1.72 -11.28 -1.97
CA SER A 72 2.09 -11.92 -0.72
C SER A 72 0.87 -12.19 0.15
N LEU A 73 0.57 -13.47 0.41
CA LEU A 73 -0.56 -13.88 1.26
C LEU A 73 -0.48 -13.32 2.69
N VAL A 74 0.75 -13.16 3.21
CA VAL A 74 0.97 -12.55 4.52
C VAL A 74 0.56 -11.08 4.48
N MET A 75 0.98 -10.35 3.44
CA MET A 75 0.63 -8.94 3.28
C MET A 75 -0.88 -8.76 3.09
N ASP A 76 -1.52 -9.62 2.30
CA ASP A 76 -2.98 -9.64 2.13
C ASP A 76 -3.70 -9.82 3.47
N ALA A 77 -3.25 -10.77 4.29
CA ALA A 77 -3.83 -11.01 5.61
C ALA A 77 -3.65 -9.80 6.55
N VAL A 78 -2.48 -9.15 6.51
CA VAL A 78 -2.21 -7.91 7.27
C VAL A 78 -3.16 -6.79 6.86
N TRP A 79 -3.34 -6.56 5.55
CA TRP A 79 -4.25 -5.53 5.05
C TRP A 79 -5.71 -5.85 5.33
N ALA A 80 -6.13 -7.12 5.23
CA ALA A 80 -7.47 -7.56 5.59
C ALA A 80 -7.75 -7.34 7.09
N GLY A 81 -6.79 -7.67 7.96
CA GLY A 81 -6.89 -7.43 9.40
C GLY A 81 -6.94 -5.93 9.73
N TRP A 82 -6.10 -5.13 9.07
CA TRP A 82 -6.13 -3.67 9.19
C TRP A 82 -7.48 -3.09 8.77
N ALA A 83 -7.99 -3.49 7.59
CA ALA A 83 -9.29 -3.04 7.10
C ALA A 83 -10.42 -3.43 8.07
N MET A 84 -10.44 -4.67 8.57
CA MET A 84 -11.43 -5.13 9.55
C MET A 84 -11.40 -4.28 10.83
N LEU A 85 -10.21 -3.94 11.33
CA LEU A 85 -10.04 -3.15 12.54
C LEU A 85 -10.56 -1.72 12.39
N TYR A 86 -10.21 -1.05 11.28
CA TYR A 86 -10.50 0.38 11.08
C TYR A 86 -11.87 0.66 10.46
N THR A 87 -12.49 -0.32 9.79
CA THR A 87 -13.85 -0.13 9.21
C THR A 87 -14.98 -0.45 10.19
N ARG A 88 -14.71 -1.18 11.28
CA ARG A 88 -15.72 -1.57 12.27
C ARG A 88 -15.64 -0.67 13.51
N PRO A 89 -16.65 0.19 13.79
CA PRO A 89 -16.58 1.19 14.87
C PRO A 89 -16.34 0.60 16.26
N LEU A 90 -16.94 -0.55 16.58
CA LEU A 90 -16.77 -1.20 17.89
C LEU A 90 -15.33 -1.71 18.08
N LEU A 91 -14.76 -2.37 17.06
CA LEU A 91 -13.38 -2.87 17.12
C LEU A 91 -12.39 -1.72 17.22
N TYR A 92 -12.57 -0.68 16.40
CA TYR A 92 -11.73 0.50 16.43
C TYR A 92 -11.74 1.18 17.81
N ARG A 93 -12.92 1.34 18.42
CA ARG A 93 -13.05 1.93 19.77
C ARG A 93 -12.44 1.06 20.85
N ALA A 94 -12.67 -0.26 20.80
CA ALA A 94 -12.10 -1.20 21.76
C ALA A 94 -10.57 -1.23 21.66
N PHE A 95 -10.03 -1.27 20.44
CA PHE A 95 -8.59 -1.21 20.18
C PHE A 95 -7.99 0.12 20.64
N GLY A 96 -8.61 1.25 20.31
CA GLY A 96 -8.16 2.56 20.76
C GLY A 96 -8.12 2.66 22.29
N TRP A 97 -9.18 2.22 22.96
CA TRP A 97 -9.22 2.17 24.43
C TRP A 97 -8.12 1.26 25.00
N LEU A 98 -7.93 0.06 24.45
CA LEU A 98 -6.90 -0.87 24.90
C LEU A 98 -5.50 -0.28 24.69
N ALA A 99 -5.26 0.33 23.53
CA ALA A 99 -3.98 0.94 23.18
C ALA A 99 -3.59 2.09 24.11
N THR A 100 -4.56 2.91 24.55
CA THR A 100 -4.27 4.00 25.50
C THR A 100 -4.02 3.49 26.93
N ARG A 101 -4.73 2.44 27.36
CA ARG A 101 -4.55 1.82 28.70
C ARG A 101 -3.26 1.01 28.80
N LEU A 102 -2.90 0.29 27.75
CA LEU A 102 -1.68 -0.51 27.67
C LEU A 102 -0.49 0.23 27.05
N ARG A 103 -0.52 1.57 26.98
CA ARG A 103 0.54 2.39 26.35
C ARG A 103 1.95 2.24 26.95
N LEU A 104 2.05 1.61 28.12
CA LEU A 104 3.33 1.32 28.78
C LEU A 104 3.99 0.06 28.21
N LEU A 105 3.20 -0.83 27.59
CA LEU A 105 3.66 -2.04 26.92
C LEU A 105 4.08 -1.78 25.46
N THR A 106 3.99 -0.53 25.00
CA THR A 106 4.38 -0.18 23.64
C THR A 106 5.89 -0.36 23.46
N PRO A 107 6.33 -1.21 22.50
CA PRO A 107 7.74 -1.53 22.36
C PRO A 107 8.55 -0.28 21.98
N PRO A 108 9.73 -0.07 22.60
CA PRO A 108 10.59 1.07 22.31
C PRO A 108 11.28 0.98 20.94
N ARG A 109 11.41 -0.24 20.39
CA ARG A 109 11.93 -0.50 19.04
C ARG A 109 10.80 -0.96 18.14
N GLN A 110 10.49 -0.17 17.12
CA GLN A 110 9.36 -0.39 16.20
C GLN A 110 9.87 -0.61 14.78
N SER A 111 10.83 -1.53 14.63
CA SER A 111 11.46 -1.87 13.35
C SER A 111 12.09 -0.63 12.67
N GLY A 112 11.95 -0.50 11.36
CA GLY A 112 12.49 0.59 10.54
C GLY A 112 12.06 1.98 10.96
N TRP A 113 10.91 2.13 11.63
CA TRP A 113 10.42 3.43 12.08
C TRP A 113 11.38 4.09 13.06
N THR A 114 11.82 3.34 14.08
CA THR A 114 12.69 3.86 15.15
C THR A 114 14.13 4.09 14.74
N GLN A 115 14.50 3.83 13.48
CA GLN A 115 15.84 4.14 12.97
C GLN A 115 16.01 5.65 12.74
N SER A 116 14.95 6.35 12.32
CA SER A 116 15.00 7.78 12.02
C SER A 116 13.91 8.61 12.73
N ARG A 117 12.96 7.97 13.42
CA ARG A 117 11.81 8.63 14.04
C ARG A 117 11.62 8.22 15.50
N THR A 118 11.03 9.12 16.27
CA THR A 118 10.63 8.86 17.66
C THR A 118 9.62 7.70 17.72
N PRO A 119 9.73 6.78 18.70
CA PRO A 119 8.80 5.67 18.84
C PRO A 119 7.37 6.16 19.03
N LEU A 120 6.44 5.55 18.31
CA LEU A 120 5.02 5.87 18.42
C LEU A 120 4.53 5.36 19.78
N ARG A 121 4.06 6.27 20.64
CA ARG A 121 3.42 5.92 21.90
C ARG A 121 1.97 6.39 21.88
N PRO A 122 0.99 5.51 22.09
CA PRO A 122 -0.41 5.90 22.18
C PRO A 122 -0.62 7.02 23.21
N ALA A 123 -1.47 7.99 22.88
CA ALA A 123 -1.88 9.06 23.78
C ALA A 123 -2.60 8.49 25.03
N ARG A 124 -2.72 9.29 26.09
CA ARG A 124 -3.40 8.85 27.33
C ARG A 124 -4.91 8.67 27.16
N ARG A 125 -5.50 9.42 26.24
CA ARG A 125 -6.92 9.43 25.92
C ARG A 125 -7.08 9.31 24.41
N THR A 126 -8.13 8.63 23.98
CA THR A 126 -8.47 8.53 22.56
C THR A 126 -9.01 9.87 22.07
N LEU A 127 -8.91 10.12 20.76
CA LEU A 127 -9.50 11.33 20.16
C LEU A 127 -10.99 11.46 20.46
N HIS A 128 -11.74 10.34 20.51
CA HIS A 128 -13.16 10.35 20.83
C HIS A 128 -13.44 10.77 22.28
N GLU A 129 -12.62 10.34 23.24
CA GLU A 129 -12.73 10.77 24.63
C GLU A 129 -12.40 12.26 24.78
N GLU A 130 -11.36 12.74 24.11
CA GLU A 130 -11.00 14.16 24.07
C GLU A 130 -12.13 15.02 23.49
N MET A 131 -12.71 14.59 22.37
CA MET A 131 -13.84 15.27 21.74
C MET A 131 -15.11 15.25 22.60
N ALA A 132 -15.36 14.17 23.34
CA ALA A 132 -16.50 14.08 24.26
C ALA A 132 -16.32 14.97 25.49
N ALA A 133 -15.08 15.09 26.00
CA ALA A 133 -14.76 15.97 27.13
C ALA A 133 -14.88 17.45 26.76
N ARG A 134 -14.51 17.84 25.53
CA ARG A 134 -14.65 19.22 25.03
C ARG A 134 -16.10 19.67 24.82
N LYS A 135 -17.03 18.73 24.63
CA LYS A 135 -18.47 19.02 24.41
C LYS A 135 -19.27 19.13 25.70
N ARG A 136 -18.66 18.86 26.86
CA ARG A 136 -19.23 19.07 28.19
C ARG A 136 -18.81 20.43 28.72
#